data_AF-A0A9E7EF03-F1
#
_entry.id   AF-A0A9E7EF03-F1
#
_cell.length_a   1.000
_cell.length_b   1.000
_cell.length_c   1.000
_cell.angle_alpha   90.00
_cell.angle_beta   90.00
_cell.angle_gamma   90.00
#
_symmetry.space_group_name_H-M   'P 1'
#
loop_
_entity.id
_entity.type
_entity.pdbx_description
1 polymer ?
#
loop_
_entity_poly.entity_id
_entity_poly.type
_entity_poly.pdbx_seq_one_letter_code
_entity_poly.pdbx_strand_id
1 'polypeptide(L)'
;MCVQIMLRYTVGTDEFVSLETLQSGKTVVTTIHQPSTRLFSRFDKLILLGRGSLLYHGKAAEAMDHFSSIGCSPLTAMNPAEFLLDLANGNISDATMPSELEKKVPSKDLGSNTRCGKPSPEDVHKYLVEAYEFKAADKQQRKHLEPVPVSEDLKATLSSQKRDWGASWWQQYSILFRRGFKERRHDSLSWMRVTQVLATAVVLGLLWWHSSSATPRGLEDQAGLLFFISVFWGFFPVFTAVFTFPQERVMLNKERLVDMYKLSAYFMATTTSDLLLNLILPIIFLLIVYFMAELRQSIKHFFFSMLIVFLCIIAAQGLGLLIGASLMDIKKATTLASVTVMTFMLAGGFFVQRVPAFISWLRYVSFNFHTYRLLLKVQYGHIPPSLHVTQPGSGVEEVAALIAMVLAHRFLAYISLRRMKLSN
;
A
#
# COMPACT_ATOMS: atom_id res chain seq x y z
N MET A 1 2.15 21.40 21.57
CA MET A 1 3.57 20.95 21.46
C MET A 1 3.64 19.91 20.34
N CYS A 2 4.37 20.16 19.26
CA CYS A 2 4.50 19.22 18.16
C CYS A 2 5.79 18.42 18.35
N VAL A 3 5.67 17.09 18.45
CA VAL A 3 6.82 16.18 18.61
C VAL A 3 7.10 15.54 17.25
N GLN A 4 8.29 15.77 16.72
CA GLN A 4 8.75 15.18 15.46
C GLN A 4 9.72 14.05 15.78
N ILE A 5 9.35 12.81 15.43
CA ILE A 5 10.17 11.62 15.65
C ILE A 5 10.77 11.21 14.30
N MET A 6 12.10 11.16 14.21
CA MET A 6 12.83 10.81 12.99
C MET A 6 13.59 9.50 13.20
N LEU A 7 13.13 8.45 12.51
CA LEU A 7 13.69 7.10 12.61
C LEU A 7 14.70 6.89 11.47
N ARG A 8 15.97 6.74 11.86
CA ARG A 8 17.19 6.57 11.03
C ARG A 8 17.50 7.72 10.06
N TYR A 9 18.54 8.49 10.41
CA TYR A 9 19.21 9.44 9.52
C TYR A 9 20.45 8.77 8.91
N THR A 10 20.54 8.66 7.58
CA THR A 10 21.74 8.20 6.87
C THR A 10 22.57 9.41 6.44
N VAL A 11 23.85 9.39 6.82
CA VAL A 11 24.85 10.43 6.57
C VAL A 11 25.10 10.52 5.05
N GLY A 12 24.59 11.56 4.39
CA GLY A 12 24.77 11.71 2.95
C GLY A 12 24.53 13.12 2.41
N THR A 13 23.47 13.81 2.83
CA THR A 13 23.09 15.10 2.21
C THR A 13 22.61 16.21 3.16
N ASP A 14 22.23 15.91 4.40
CA ASP A 14 21.29 16.77 5.13
C ASP A 14 21.75 17.24 6.54
N GLU A 15 22.99 17.74 6.69
CA GLU A 15 23.35 18.50 7.91
C GLU A 15 22.51 19.80 8.01
N PHE A 16 22.10 20.37 6.88
CA PHE A 16 21.34 21.63 6.78
C PHE A 16 19.87 21.54 7.24
N VAL A 17 19.16 20.43 6.96
CA VAL A 17 17.72 20.27 7.29
C VAL A 17 17.46 20.27 8.80
N SER A 18 18.47 19.94 9.60
CA SER A 18 18.40 19.94 11.06
C SER A 18 18.23 21.35 11.66
N LEU A 19 18.74 22.39 11.01
CA LEU A 19 18.86 23.73 11.61
C LEU A 19 17.58 24.57 11.54
N GLU A 20 16.87 24.53 10.42
CA GLU A 20 15.63 25.32 10.25
C GLU A 20 14.50 24.78 11.13
N THR A 21 14.46 23.47 11.37
CA THR A 21 13.35 22.84 12.09
C THR A 21 13.38 23.13 13.59
N LEU A 22 14.58 23.25 14.18
CA LEU A 22 14.81 23.49 15.62
C LEU A 22 14.36 24.88 16.08
N GLN A 23 14.34 25.88 15.19
CA GLN A 23 13.95 27.25 15.53
C GLN A 23 12.44 27.44 15.77
N SER A 24 11.61 26.42 15.48
CA SER A 24 10.14 26.53 15.52
C SER A 24 9.48 26.12 16.84
N GLY A 25 10.25 25.97 17.93
CA GLY A 25 9.71 25.57 19.25
C GLY A 25 9.13 24.14 19.28
N LYS A 26 9.60 23.27 18.38
CA LYS A 26 9.18 21.86 18.28
C LYS A 26 10.13 20.95 19.06
N THR A 27 9.60 19.85 19.59
CA THR A 27 10.44 18.80 20.20
C THR A 27 10.84 17.82 19.11
N VAL A 28 12.14 17.67 18.86
CA VAL A 28 12.66 16.74 17.86
C VAL A 28 13.33 15.56 18.59
N VAL A 29 12.91 14.35 18.27
CA VAL A 29 13.53 13.11 18.73
C VAL A 29 14.09 12.39 17.51
N THR A 30 15.39 12.13 17.49
CA THR A 30 16.06 11.54 16.33
C THR A 30 17.00 10.41 16.76
N THR A 31 17.10 9.38 15.93
CA THR A 31 18.10 8.31 16.07
C THR A 31 19.16 8.50 14.99
N ILE A 32 20.42 8.69 15.38
CA ILE A 32 21.52 8.96 14.45
C ILE A 32 22.60 7.90 14.61
N HIS A 33 23.04 7.33 13.49
CA HIS A 33 24.17 6.42 13.44
C HIS A 33 25.42 7.26 13.14
N GLN A 34 26.30 7.43 14.12
CA GLN A 34 27.58 8.15 14.00
C GLN A 34 27.47 9.64 13.57
N PRO A 35 26.94 10.54 14.42
CA PRO A 35 26.95 11.96 14.12
C PRO A 35 28.36 12.54 14.07
N SER A 36 28.57 13.57 13.24
CA SER A 36 29.78 14.39 13.26
C SER A 36 29.92 15.11 14.62
N THR A 37 31.14 15.44 15.03
CA THR A 37 31.38 16.19 16.28
C THR A 37 30.62 17.52 16.31
N ARG A 38 30.50 18.19 15.14
CA ARG A 38 29.75 19.46 14.99
C ARG A 38 28.25 19.28 15.19
N LEU A 39 27.70 18.14 14.78
CA LEU A 39 26.30 17.82 15.00
C LEU A 39 26.04 17.39 16.45
N PHE A 40 26.96 16.62 17.03
CA PHE A 40 26.87 16.15 18.42
C PHE A 40 26.77 17.32 19.42
N SER A 41 27.56 18.37 19.22
CA SER A 41 27.55 19.55 20.11
C SER A 41 26.27 20.38 20.07
N ARG A 42 25.37 20.14 19.10
CA ARG A 42 24.09 20.84 19.00
C ARG A 42 22.92 20.13 19.69
N PHE A 43 23.10 18.92 20.22
CA PHE A 43 22.02 18.22 20.90
C PHE A 43 21.83 18.73 22.33
N ASP A 44 20.60 19.09 22.68
CA ASP A 44 20.25 19.50 24.05
C ASP A 44 20.29 18.31 25.02
N LYS A 45 19.75 17.16 24.58
CA LYS A 45 19.66 15.92 25.36
C LYS A 45 20.12 14.73 24.55
N LEU A 46 20.74 13.78 25.23
CA LEU A 46 21.21 12.52 24.68
C LEU A 46 20.57 11.36 25.43
N ILE A 47 20.14 10.35 24.68
CA ILE A 47 19.72 9.04 25.19
C ILE A 47 20.63 8.02 24.51
N LEU A 48 21.46 7.33 25.30
CA LEU A 48 22.34 6.27 24.82
C LEU A 48 21.76 4.91 25.22
N LEU A 49 21.53 4.06 24.22
CA LEU A 49 21.03 2.70 24.40
C LEU A 49 22.09 1.70 23.96
N GLY A 50 22.34 0.67 24.76
CA GLY A 50 23.14 -0.48 24.38
C GLY A 50 22.37 -1.77 24.64
N ARG A 51 22.31 -2.70 23.69
CA ARG A 51 21.62 -4.00 23.83
C ARG A 51 20.19 -3.94 24.41
N GLY A 52 19.46 -2.84 24.17
CA GLY A 52 18.11 -2.61 24.70
C GLY A 52 18.04 -1.94 26.08
N SER A 53 19.17 -1.75 26.75
CA SER A 53 19.29 -1.10 28.06
C SER A 53 19.71 0.37 27.94
N LEU A 54 19.25 1.21 28.87
CA LEU A 54 19.62 2.61 28.96
C LEU A 54 20.99 2.77 29.63
N LEU A 55 21.95 3.34 28.92
CA LEU A 55 23.31 3.57 29.42
C LEU A 55 23.53 5.01 29.86
N TYR A 56 22.79 5.96 29.27
CA TYR A 56 22.83 7.36 29.65
C TYR A 56 21.56 8.09 29.21
N HIS A 57 21.09 9.00 30.06
CA HIS A 57 20.04 9.97 29.72
C HIS A 57 20.32 11.28 30.45
N GLY A 58 20.56 12.35 29.68
CA GLY A 58 20.91 13.66 30.24
C GLY A 58 21.21 14.67 29.15
N LYS A 59 21.88 15.78 29.51
CA LYS A 59 22.37 16.74 28.51
C LYS A 59 23.48 16.11 27.68
N ALA A 60 23.55 16.40 26.39
CA ALA A 60 24.61 15.85 25.54
C ALA A 60 26.00 16.36 25.96
N ALA A 61 26.09 17.63 26.36
CA ALA A 61 27.33 18.24 26.85
C ALA A 61 27.92 17.54 28.10
N GLU A 62 27.06 17.01 28.98
CA GLU A 62 27.46 16.34 30.23
C GLU A 62 27.79 14.85 30.03
N ALA A 63 27.57 14.30 28.82
CA ALA A 63 27.71 12.87 28.56
C ALA A 63 29.14 12.37 28.75
N MET A 64 30.14 13.11 28.24
CA MET A 64 31.54 12.71 28.36
C MET A 64 32.04 12.77 29.82
N ASP A 65 31.60 13.76 30.59
CA ASP A 65 31.92 13.89 32.01
C ASP A 65 31.29 12.74 32.83
N HIS A 66 30.09 12.31 32.45
CA HIS A 66 29.42 11.18 33.07
C HIS A 66 30.21 9.88 32.92
N PHE A 67 30.69 9.56 31.71
CA PHE A 67 31.49 8.34 31.49
C PHE A 67 32.89 8.45 32.08
N SER A 68 33.49 9.64 32.03
CA SER A 68 34.80 9.90 32.67
C SER A 68 34.75 9.68 34.18
N SER A 69 33.66 10.11 34.84
CA SER A 69 33.46 9.87 36.29
C SER A 69 33.09 8.42 36.64
N ILE A 70 32.81 7.56 35.65
CA ILE A 70 32.65 6.10 35.82
C ILE A 70 33.98 5.38 35.53
N GLY A 71 35.03 6.12 35.20
CA GLY A 71 36.36 5.62 34.86
C GLY A 71 36.52 5.21 33.40
N CYS A 72 35.57 5.59 32.52
CA CYS A 72 35.63 5.36 31.08
C CYS A 72 35.98 6.67 30.36
N SER A 73 37.26 6.87 30.03
CA SER A 73 37.74 8.04 29.29
C SER A 73 38.43 7.64 27.99
N PRO A 74 38.31 8.41 26.90
CA PRO A 74 39.01 8.12 25.65
C PRO A 74 40.53 8.25 25.82
N LEU A 75 41.29 7.28 25.32
CA LEU A 75 42.77 7.26 25.33
C LEU A 75 43.37 8.22 24.29
N THR A 76 42.66 8.43 23.19
CA THR A 76 43.05 9.34 22.10
C THR A 76 41.91 10.31 21.81
N ALA A 77 42.24 11.51 21.33
CA ALA A 77 41.23 12.47 20.88
C ALA A 77 40.41 11.86 19.72
N MET A 78 39.17 11.47 20.01
CA MET A 78 38.23 10.88 19.05
C MET A 78 36.88 11.61 19.11
N ASN A 79 36.01 11.34 18.15
CA ASN A 79 34.66 11.89 18.14
C ASN A 79 33.89 11.37 19.37
N PRO A 80 33.31 12.25 20.23
CA PRO A 80 32.53 11.84 21.39
C PRO A 80 31.43 10.83 21.05
N ALA A 81 30.76 10.99 19.91
CA ALA A 81 29.69 10.08 19.53
C ALA A 81 30.19 8.69 19.13
N GLU A 82 31.37 8.62 18.53
CA GLU A 82 32.04 7.36 18.18
C GLU A 82 32.46 6.63 19.45
N PHE A 83 33.06 7.36 20.42
CA PHE A 83 33.44 6.81 21.72
C PHE A 83 32.23 6.21 22.46
N LEU A 84 31.11 6.94 22.50
CA LEU A 84 29.90 6.49 23.17
C LEU A 84 29.28 5.26 22.50
N LEU A 85 29.37 5.16 21.17
CA LEU A 85 28.89 4.00 20.41
C LEU A 85 29.80 2.79 20.61
N ASP A 86 31.11 2.98 20.61
CA ASP A 86 32.08 1.91 20.92
C ASP A 86 31.85 1.37 22.33
N LEU A 87 31.70 2.27 23.30
CA LEU A 87 31.39 1.89 24.69
C LEU A 87 30.06 1.15 24.80
N ALA A 88 29.01 1.59 24.10
CA ALA A 88 27.71 0.92 24.07
C ALA A 88 27.75 -0.46 23.41
N ASN A 89 28.65 -0.66 22.45
CA ASN A 89 28.91 -1.94 21.80
C ASN A 89 29.86 -2.85 22.60
N GLY A 90 30.45 -2.34 23.68
CA GLY A 90 31.45 -3.05 24.49
C GLY A 90 32.82 -3.14 23.82
N ASN A 91 33.10 -2.27 22.85
CA ASN A 91 34.44 -2.12 22.27
C ASN A 91 35.25 -1.13 23.12
N ILE A 92 36.37 -1.60 23.64
CA ILE A 92 37.19 -0.89 24.66
C ILE A 92 38.64 -0.73 24.19
N SER A 93 38.92 -0.83 22.88
CA SER A 93 40.29 -0.71 22.38
C SER A 93 40.97 0.60 22.78
N ASP A 94 40.19 1.68 22.84
CA ASP A 94 40.67 3.05 22.96
C ASP A 94 40.11 3.78 24.19
N ALA A 95 39.71 3.04 25.24
CA ALA A 95 39.16 3.60 26.48
C ALA A 95 39.97 3.15 27.71
N THR A 96 40.21 4.09 28.63
CA THR A 96 40.70 3.79 29.98
C THR A 96 39.60 3.11 30.78
N MET A 97 39.95 2.18 31.67
CA MET A 97 39.01 1.43 32.49
C MET A 97 39.16 1.71 33.99
N PRO A 98 38.05 1.61 34.76
CA PRO A 98 38.09 1.61 36.22
C PRO A 98 38.65 0.27 36.74
N SER A 99 39.43 0.35 37.82
CA SER A 99 40.16 -0.78 38.44
C SER A 99 39.26 -1.93 38.94
N GLU A 100 37.94 -1.75 38.99
CA GLU A 100 36.96 -2.78 39.38
C GLU A 100 36.67 -3.77 38.24
N LEU A 101 36.72 -3.33 36.98
CA LEU A 101 36.53 -4.23 35.84
C LEU A 101 37.77 -5.10 35.59
N GLU A 102 38.95 -4.58 35.90
CA GLU A 102 40.21 -5.34 35.87
C GLU A 102 40.24 -6.46 36.92
N LYS A 103 39.59 -6.26 38.08
CA LYS A 103 39.51 -7.25 39.17
C LYS A 103 38.52 -8.38 38.93
N LYS A 104 37.52 -8.20 38.06
CA LYS A 104 36.54 -9.25 37.68
C LYS A 104 37.03 -10.16 36.55
N VAL A 105 38.18 -9.88 35.94
CA VAL A 105 38.85 -10.81 35.02
C VAL A 105 39.50 -11.91 35.86
N PRO A 106 39.07 -13.19 35.79
CA PRO A 106 39.76 -14.24 36.50
C PRO A 106 41.12 -14.44 35.83
N SER A 107 42.19 -14.09 36.54
CA SER A 107 43.56 -14.52 36.26
C SER A 107 43.63 -16.04 36.42
N LYS A 108 43.23 -16.78 35.38
CA LYS A 108 43.52 -18.20 35.26
C LYS A 108 44.78 -18.42 34.44
N ASP A 109 45.82 -18.76 35.19
CA ASP A 109 46.96 -19.61 34.91
C ASP A 109 48.08 -19.15 33.96
N LEU A 110 49.27 -19.36 34.50
CA LEU A 110 50.61 -19.13 34.01
C LEU A 110 50.90 -20.01 32.79
N GLY A 111 51.16 -19.41 31.61
CA GLY A 111 51.72 -20.15 30.48
C GLY A 111 51.49 -19.57 29.08
N SER A 112 52.42 -18.71 28.63
CA SER A 112 52.73 -18.36 27.23
C SER A 112 51.75 -17.49 26.40
N ASN A 113 52.32 -16.41 25.88
CA ASN A 113 51.97 -15.64 24.68
C ASN A 113 50.63 -14.87 24.64
N THR A 114 50.75 -13.58 25.01
CA THR A 114 50.04 -12.41 24.47
C THR A 114 48.59 -12.62 24.06
N ARG A 115 47.70 -12.65 25.05
CA ARG A 115 46.35 -12.10 24.91
C ARG A 115 46.11 -11.15 26.06
N CYS A 116 46.13 -9.85 25.76
CA CYS A 116 45.69 -8.79 26.64
C CYS A 116 44.26 -9.15 27.10
N GLY A 117 44.08 -9.42 28.39
CA GLY A 117 42.83 -9.85 29.01
C GLY A 117 41.80 -8.74 28.96
N LYS A 118 41.21 -8.51 27.78
CA LYS A 118 40.12 -7.56 27.62
C LYS A 118 38.84 -8.16 28.22
N PRO A 119 38.11 -7.42 29.06
CA PRO A 119 36.83 -7.89 29.61
C PRO A 119 35.85 -8.19 28.47
N SER A 120 34.96 -9.17 28.68
CA SER A 120 33.94 -9.52 27.68
C SER A 120 33.03 -8.31 27.44
N PRO A 121 32.56 -8.06 26.20
CA PRO A 121 31.60 -7.01 25.89
C PRO A 121 30.32 -7.07 26.77
N GLU A 122 29.97 -8.25 27.28
CA GLU A 122 28.86 -8.46 28.22
C GLU A 122 29.13 -7.90 29.61
N ASP A 123 30.35 -8.07 30.12
CA ASP A 123 30.74 -7.59 31.44
C ASP A 123 30.80 -6.06 31.47
N VAL A 124 31.30 -5.46 30.39
CA VAL A 124 31.32 -4.00 30.18
C VAL A 124 29.90 -3.46 30.16
N HIS A 125 29.02 -4.09 29.38
CA HIS A 125 27.63 -3.67 29.28
C HIS A 125 26.94 -3.71 30.65
N LYS A 126 27.11 -4.80 31.40
CA LYS A 126 26.54 -4.97 32.73
C LYS A 126 27.03 -3.88 33.70
N TYR A 127 28.32 -3.59 33.70
CA TYR A 127 28.89 -2.53 34.54
C TYR A 127 28.32 -1.14 34.20
N LEU A 128 28.18 -0.81 32.91
CA LEU A 128 27.64 0.48 32.50
C LEU A 128 26.18 0.67 32.91
N VAL A 129 25.38 -0.41 32.83
CA VAL A 129 23.99 -0.40 33.30
C VAL A 129 23.95 -0.20 34.82
N GLU A 130 24.72 -0.98 35.58
CA GLU A 130 24.80 -0.86 37.06
C GLU A 130 25.26 0.55 37.49
N ALA A 131 26.29 1.10 36.84
CA ALA A 131 26.81 2.43 37.14
C ALA A 131 25.78 3.55 36.83
N TYR A 132 25.02 3.39 35.75
CA TYR A 132 23.94 4.31 35.41
C TYR A 132 22.79 4.23 36.42
N GLU A 133 22.33 3.02 36.76
CA GLU A 133 21.26 2.80 37.74
C GLU A 133 21.61 3.36 39.12
N PHE A 134 22.85 3.15 39.59
CA PHE A 134 23.33 3.68 40.85
C PHE A 134 23.28 5.23 40.89
N LYS A 135 23.79 5.90 39.85
CA LYS A 135 23.72 7.36 39.73
C LYS A 135 22.30 7.89 39.52
N ALA A 136 21.46 7.13 38.81
CA ALA A 136 20.06 7.49 38.59
C ALA A 136 19.28 7.43 39.91
N ALA A 137 19.51 6.41 40.74
CA ALA A 137 18.92 6.29 42.06
C ALA A 137 19.30 7.47 42.98
N ASP A 138 20.58 7.87 43.02
CA ASP A 138 21.05 9.04 43.79
C ASP A 138 20.38 10.35 43.32
N LYS A 139 20.27 10.54 42.00
CA LYS A 139 19.61 11.71 41.40
C LYS A 139 18.11 11.74 41.66
N GLN A 140 17.47 10.58 41.74
CA GLN A 140 16.04 10.42 42.04
C GLN A 140 15.74 10.67 43.53
N GLN A 141 16.63 10.22 44.41
CA GLN A 141 16.56 10.46 45.85
C GLN A 141 16.76 11.94 46.18
N ARG A 142 17.62 12.65 45.42
CA ARG A 142 17.76 14.12 45.49
C ARG A 142 16.57 14.91 44.93
N LYS A 143 15.88 14.39 43.90
CA LYS A 143 14.66 15.00 43.34
C LYS A 143 13.41 14.79 44.19
N HIS A 144 13.40 13.82 45.12
CA HIS A 144 12.28 13.58 46.03
C HIS A 144 12.09 14.69 47.10
N LEU A 145 12.95 15.70 47.14
CA LEU A 145 12.84 16.88 48.03
C LEU A 145 12.11 18.08 47.41
N GLU A 146 11.81 18.06 46.10
CA GLU A 146 10.93 19.05 45.48
C GLU A 146 9.87 18.36 44.61
N PRO A 147 8.58 18.42 44.99
CA PRO A 147 7.52 17.94 44.11
C PRO A 147 7.46 18.89 42.91
N VAL A 148 7.88 18.43 41.74
CA VAL A 148 7.62 19.15 40.48
C VAL A 148 6.10 19.20 40.30
N PRO A 149 5.45 20.37 40.39
CA PRO A 149 4.02 20.45 40.16
C PRO A 149 3.82 20.24 38.66
N VAL A 150 3.31 19.07 38.29
CA VAL A 150 2.74 18.86 36.96
C VAL A 150 1.52 19.78 36.92
N SER A 151 1.66 20.95 36.29
CA SER A 151 0.57 21.92 36.19
C SER A 151 -0.66 21.26 35.60
N GLU A 152 -1.83 21.55 36.16
CA GLU A 152 -3.11 21.05 35.63
C GLU A 152 -3.28 21.39 34.14
N ASP A 153 -2.68 22.51 33.69
CA ASP A 153 -2.60 22.91 32.29
C ASP A 153 -1.95 21.85 31.40
N LEU A 154 -0.90 21.17 31.87
CA LEU A 154 -0.23 20.12 31.10
C LEU A 154 -1.11 18.85 31.03
N LYS A 155 -1.81 18.52 32.12
CA LYS A 155 -2.80 17.43 32.13
C LYS A 155 -3.99 17.73 31.23
N ALA A 156 -4.50 18.96 31.23
CA ALA A 156 -5.57 19.41 30.35
C ALA A 156 -5.13 19.37 28.87
N THR A 157 -3.92 19.84 28.56
CA THR A 157 -3.34 19.80 27.21
C THR A 157 -3.11 18.37 26.71
N LEU A 158 -2.73 17.44 27.60
CA LEU A 158 -2.53 16.02 27.27
C LEU A 158 -3.86 15.25 27.15
N SER A 159 -4.88 15.62 27.94
CA SER A 159 -6.21 14.98 27.92
C SER A 159 -7.05 15.32 26.68
N SER A 160 -6.71 16.40 25.97
CA SER A 160 -7.49 16.95 24.85
C SER A 160 -7.07 16.44 23.46
N GLN A 161 -6.00 15.63 23.34
CA GLN A 161 -5.61 15.07 22.04
C GLN A 161 -6.44 13.84 21.65
N LYS A 162 -7.76 14.01 21.47
CA LYS A 162 -8.40 13.28 20.39
C LYS A 162 -7.78 13.84 19.11
N ARG A 163 -7.00 13.04 18.39
CA ARG A 163 -6.46 13.41 17.07
C ARG A 163 -7.64 13.68 16.13
N ASP A 164 -8.10 14.91 16.10
CA ASP A 164 -9.04 15.35 15.09
C ASP A 164 -8.31 15.38 13.75
N TRP A 165 -8.85 14.65 12.78
CA TRP A 165 -8.33 14.66 11.42
C TRP A 165 -8.36 16.11 10.91
N GLY A 166 -7.19 16.69 10.65
CA GLY A 166 -7.10 18.11 10.26
C GLY A 166 -7.87 18.45 8.97
N ALA A 167 -8.12 17.46 8.10
CA ALA A 167 -8.92 17.60 6.90
C ALA A 167 -10.19 16.73 6.95
N SER A 168 -11.30 17.29 6.45
CA SER A 168 -12.56 16.57 6.27
C SER A 168 -12.45 15.42 5.28
N TRP A 169 -13.37 14.45 5.34
CA TRP A 169 -13.37 13.29 4.44
C TRP A 169 -13.43 13.70 2.95
N TRP A 170 -14.22 14.71 2.62
CA TRP A 170 -14.37 15.21 1.25
C TRP A 170 -13.11 15.90 0.73
N GLN A 171 -12.40 16.63 1.60
CA GLN A 171 -11.10 17.22 1.25
C GLN A 171 -10.07 16.11 0.98
N GLN A 172 -10.00 15.10 1.86
CA GLN A 172 -9.12 13.94 1.66
C GLN A 172 -9.43 13.23 0.34
N TYR A 173 -10.71 12.92 0.09
CA TYR A 173 -11.15 12.31 -1.15
C TYR A 173 -10.78 13.14 -2.38
N SER A 174 -11.06 14.45 -2.39
CA SER A 174 -10.80 15.31 -3.56
C SER A 174 -9.30 15.41 -3.87
N ILE A 175 -8.44 15.49 -2.85
CA ILE A 175 -6.99 15.56 -3.03
C ILE A 175 -6.48 14.23 -3.60
N LEU A 176 -6.89 13.11 -3.00
CA LEU A 176 -6.49 11.77 -3.44
C LEU A 176 -7.01 11.46 -4.84
N PHE A 177 -8.22 11.90 -5.17
CA PHE A 177 -8.80 11.74 -6.51
C PHE A 177 -8.01 12.53 -7.55
N ARG A 178 -7.66 13.80 -7.27
CA ARG A 178 -6.83 14.61 -8.18
C ARG A 178 -5.44 14.01 -8.35
N ARG A 179 -4.84 13.51 -7.27
CA ARG A 179 -3.54 12.81 -7.31
C ARG A 179 -3.62 11.58 -8.19
N GLY A 180 -4.55 10.66 -7.89
CA GLY A 180 -4.72 9.40 -8.63
C GLY A 180 -5.07 9.63 -10.09
N PHE A 181 -5.93 10.60 -10.40
CA PHE A 181 -6.26 10.96 -11.77
C PHE A 181 -5.05 11.49 -12.54
N LYS A 182 -4.24 12.37 -11.92
CA LYS A 182 -3.04 12.93 -12.56
C LYS A 182 -1.97 11.87 -12.79
N GLU A 183 -1.74 11.01 -11.81
CA GLU A 183 -0.77 9.91 -11.87
C GLU A 183 -1.13 8.91 -12.97
N ARG A 184 -2.37 8.42 -12.98
CA ARG A 184 -2.79 7.32 -13.85
C ARG A 184 -3.22 7.75 -15.25
N ARG A 185 -3.42 9.04 -15.51
CA ARG A 185 -3.78 9.55 -16.84
C ARG A 185 -2.77 9.14 -17.90
N HIS A 186 -1.48 9.25 -17.60
CA HIS A 186 -0.41 8.96 -18.55
C HIS A 186 -0.30 7.46 -18.85
N ASP A 187 -0.55 6.60 -17.86
CA ASP A 187 -0.52 5.15 -18.04
C ASP A 187 -1.77 4.64 -18.75
N SER A 188 -2.96 5.10 -18.33
CA SER A 188 -4.24 4.64 -18.88
C SER A 188 -4.53 5.17 -20.29
N LEU A 189 -4.00 6.35 -20.64
CA LEU A 189 -4.08 6.92 -22.00
C LEU A 189 -2.72 6.87 -22.71
N SER A 190 -1.88 5.91 -22.33
CA SER A 190 -0.60 5.68 -22.99
C SER A 190 -0.82 5.39 -24.48
N TRP A 191 0.08 5.92 -25.32
CA TRP A 191 0.02 5.76 -26.77
C TRP A 191 -0.10 4.27 -27.18
N MET A 192 0.71 3.40 -26.55
CA MET A 192 0.67 1.96 -26.81
C MET A 192 -0.73 1.36 -26.60
N ARG A 193 -1.40 1.72 -25.50
CA ARG A 193 -2.74 1.21 -25.18
C ARG A 193 -3.79 1.74 -26.15
N VAL A 194 -3.72 3.04 -26.49
CA VAL A 194 -4.64 3.64 -27.47
C VAL A 194 -4.49 2.96 -28.84
N THR A 195 -3.26 2.79 -29.32
CA THR A 195 -2.99 2.13 -30.60
C THR A 195 -3.43 0.67 -30.58
N GLN A 196 -3.18 -0.07 -29.49
CA GLN A 196 -3.61 -1.46 -29.36
C GLN A 196 -5.14 -1.59 -29.45
N VAL A 197 -5.89 -0.76 -28.72
CA VAL A 197 -7.36 -0.78 -28.72
C VAL A 197 -7.90 -0.37 -30.09
N LEU A 198 -7.32 0.65 -30.72
CA LEU A 198 -7.72 1.12 -32.05
C LEU A 198 -7.45 0.06 -33.13
N ALA A 199 -6.27 -0.54 -33.13
CA ALA A 199 -5.91 -1.61 -34.06
C ALA A 199 -6.84 -2.82 -33.88
N THR A 200 -7.11 -3.22 -32.63
CA THR A 200 -8.04 -4.32 -32.33
C THR A 200 -9.46 -3.99 -32.82
N ALA A 201 -9.94 -2.76 -32.60
CA ALA A 201 -11.25 -2.32 -33.06
C ALA A 201 -11.39 -2.38 -34.59
N VAL A 202 -10.38 -1.90 -35.32
CA VAL A 202 -10.37 -1.94 -36.78
C VAL A 202 -10.32 -3.38 -37.29
N VAL A 203 -9.44 -4.22 -36.74
CA VAL A 203 -9.34 -5.63 -37.14
C VAL A 203 -10.67 -6.36 -36.91
N LEU A 204 -11.31 -6.18 -35.75
CA LEU A 204 -12.62 -6.78 -35.49
C LEU A 204 -13.72 -6.23 -36.40
N GLY A 205 -13.73 -4.91 -36.64
CA GLY A 205 -14.66 -4.30 -37.58
C GLY A 205 -14.52 -4.83 -39.00
N LEU A 206 -13.29 -5.15 -39.43
CA LEU A 206 -13.02 -5.76 -40.74
C LEU A 206 -13.40 -7.26 -40.77
N LEU A 207 -13.12 -8.01 -39.71
CA LEU A 207 -13.45 -9.44 -39.64
C LEU A 207 -14.96 -9.71 -39.64
N TRP A 208 -15.75 -8.82 -39.00
CA TRP A 208 -17.21 -8.90 -38.95
C TRP A 208 -17.92 -7.90 -39.88
N TRP A 209 -17.24 -7.49 -40.96
CA TRP A 209 -17.73 -6.47 -41.88
C TRP A 209 -19.13 -6.79 -42.43
N HIS A 210 -20.10 -5.92 -42.16
CA HIS A 210 -21.50 -6.04 -42.64
C HIS A 210 -22.12 -7.42 -42.37
N SER A 211 -21.91 -7.96 -41.16
CA SER A 211 -22.51 -9.22 -40.74
C SER A 211 -24.02 -9.05 -40.54
N SER A 212 -24.80 -9.16 -41.61
CA SER A 212 -26.25 -8.93 -41.56
C SER A 212 -27.00 -10.07 -40.85
N SER A 213 -27.83 -9.71 -39.87
CA SER A 213 -28.70 -10.63 -39.12
C SER A 213 -29.81 -11.30 -39.95
N ALA A 214 -29.95 -10.94 -41.23
CA ALA A 214 -30.93 -11.54 -42.14
C ALA A 214 -30.60 -13.00 -42.50
N THR A 215 -29.33 -13.42 -42.35
CA THR A 215 -28.90 -14.80 -42.61
C THR A 215 -28.58 -15.51 -41.29
N PRO A 216 -28.87 -16.83 -41.16
CA PRO A 216 -28.53 -17.60 -39.97
C PRO A 216 -27.02 -17.57 -39.63
N ARG A 217 -26.16 -17.56 -40.66
CA ARG A 217 -24.70 -17.45 -40.48
C ARG A 217 -24.30 -16.08 -39.91
N GLY A 218 -24.82 -14.99 -40.48
CA GLY A 218 -24.56 -13.65 -39.96
C GLY A 218 -25.06 -13.46 -38.53
N LEU A 219 -26.14 -14.14 -38.14
CA LEU A 219 -26.61 -14.15 -36.76
C LEU A 219 -25.61 -14.81 -35.79
N GLU A 220 -25.07 -15.97 -36.14
CA GLU A 220 -24.04 -16.65 -35.35
C GLU A 220 -22.75 -15.82 -35.26
N ASP A 221 -22.35 -15.21 -36.38
CA ASP A 221 -21.20 -14.32 -36.44
C ASP A 221 -21.38 -13.11 -35.50
N GLN A 222 -22.52 -12.41 -35.57
CA GLN A 222 -22.83 -11.31 -34.66
C GLN A 222 -22.88 -11.74 -33.19
N ALA A 223 -23.42 -12.93 -32.91
CA ALA A 223 -23.42 -13.48 -31.55
C ALA A 223 -21.99 -13.73 -31.05
N GLY A 224 -21.10 -14.22 -31.90
CA GLY A 224 -19.67 -14.36 -31.62
C GLY A 224 -19.00 -13.00 -31.36
N LEU A 225 -19.31 -11.97 -32.15
CA LEU A 225 -18.80 -10.61 -31.96
C LEU A 225 -19.25 -10.03 -30.60
N LEU A 226 -20.54 -10.12 -30.26
CA LEU A 226 -21.06 -9.61 -28.99
C LEU A 226 -20.43 -10.34 -27.79
N PHE A 227 -20.20 -11.64 -27.92
CA PHE A 227 -19.48 -12.40 -26.91
C PHE A 227 -18.03 -11.92 -26.77
N PHE A 228 -17.32 -11.74 -27.88
CA PHE A 228 -15.95 -11.21 -27.89
C PHE A 228 -15.87 -9.83 -27.22
N ILE A 229 -16.80 -8.91 -27.53
CA ILE A 229 -16.86 -7.57 -26.92
C ILE A 229 -17.00 -7.70 -25.39
N SER A 230 -17.86 -8.59 -24.91
CA SER A 230 -18.06 -8.81 -23.47
C SER A 230 -16.80 -9.37 -22.78
N VAL A 231 -16.07 -10.26 -23.45
CA VAL A 231 -14.82 -10.86 -22.97
C VAL A 231 -13.69 -9.85 -22.97
N PHE A 232 -13.47 -9.14 -24.08
CA PHE A 232 -12.40 -8.16 -24.23
C PHE A 232 -12.49 -7.07 -23.16
N TRP A 233 -13.68 -6.46 -23.02
CA TRP A 233 -13.93 -5.42 -22.01
C TRP A 233 -14.15 -5.96 -20.60
N GLY A 234 -14.30 -7.27 -20.44
CA GLY A 234 -14.35 -7.95 -19.16
C GLY A 234 -12.97 -8.30 -18.60
N PHE A 235 -12.03 -8.71 -19.44
CA PHE A 235 -10.77 -9.29 -18.97
C PHE A 235 -9.71 -8.24 -18.74
N PHE A 236 -9.65 -7.26 -19.64
CA PHE A 236 -8.67 -6.19 -19.57
C PHE A 236 -8.76 -5.42 -18.24
N PRO A 237 -9.95 -4.99 -17.75
CA PRO A 237 -10.06 -4.29 -16.47
C PRO A 237 -9.74 -5.16 -15.25
N VAL A 238 -9.94 -6.49 -15.31
CA VAL A 238 -9.55 -7.39 -14.22
C VAL A 238 -8.04 -7.33 -14.03
N PHE A 239 -7.27 -7.52 -15.10
CA PHE A 239 -5.81 -7.55 -15.00
C PHE A 239 -5.20 -6.21 -14.64
N THR A 240 -5.77 -5.09 -15.08
CA THR A 240 -5.28 -3.77 -14.67
C THR A 240 -5.52 -3.51 -13.19
N ALA A 241 -6.70 -3.88 -12.68
CA ALA A 241 -7.07 -3.68 -11.28
C ALA A 241 -6.38 -4.64 -10.30
N VAL A 242 -6.02 -5.85 -10.75
CA VAL A 242 -5.31 -6.86 -9.93
C VAL A 242 -3.99 -6.32 -9.37
N PHE A 243 -3.30 -5.45 -10.11
CA PHE A 243 -1.98 -4.93 -9.72
C PHE A 243 -2.02 -3.70 -8.83
N THR A 244 -3.14 -2.97 -8.79
CA THR A 244 -3.26 -1.67 -8.11
C THR A 244 -2.80 -1.73 -6.66
N PHE A 245 -3.41 -2.59 -5.83
CA PHE A 245 -3.06 -2.64 -4.41
C PHE A 245 -1.71 -3.32 -4.11
N PRO A 246 -1.33 -4.44 -4.75
CA PRO A 246 -0.01 -5.02 -4.54
C PRO A 246 1.15 -4.06 -4.85
N GLN A 247 1.01 -3.21 -5.87
CA GLN A 247 2.03 -2.20 -6.22
C GLN A 247 2.03 -1.03 -5.23
N GLU A 248 0.86 -0.53 -4.85
CA GLU A 248 0.73 0.62 -3.94
C GLU A 248 0.94 0.26 -2.45
N ARG A 249 1.07 -1.03 -2.10
CA ARG A 249 1.11 -1.51 -0.71
C ARG A 249 2.17 -0.83 0.16
N VAL A 250 3.36 -0.58 -0.37
CA VAL A 250 4.49 -0.02 0.40
C VAL A 250 4.21 1.44 0.75
N MET A 251 3.70 2.19 -0.21
CA MET A 251 3.27 3.57 -0.03
C MET A 251 2.09 3.64 0.94
N LEU A 252 1.06 2.81 0.72
CA LEU A 252 -0.14 2.78 1.56
C LEU A 252 0.20 2.45 3.02
N ASN A 253 1.11 1.49 3.27
CA ASN A 253 1.54 1.17 4.63
C ASN A 253 2.25 2.35 5.29
N LYS A 254 3.16 3.03 4.57
CA LYS A 254 3.85 4.23 5.10
C LYS A 254 2.88 5.36 5.41
N GLU A 255 1.95 5.68 4.50
CA GLU A 255 0.99 6.77 4.68
C GLU A 255 -0.05 6.46 5.78
N ARG A 256 -0.39 5.18 5.99
CA ARG A 256 -1.27 4.74 7.09
C ARG A 256 -0.60 4.79 8.46
N LEU A 257 0.70 4.50 8.56
CA LEU A 257 1.42 4.60 9.84
C LEU A 257 1.49 6.04 10.37
N VAL A 258 1.40 7.03 9.48
CA VAL A 258 1.43 8.46 9.83
C VAL A 258 0.01 9.04 9.94
N ASP A 259 -1.03 8.21 9.81
CA ASP A 259 -2.44 8.65 9.80
C ASP A 259 -2.66 9.83 8.83
N MET A 260 -2.16 9.71 7.59
CA MET A 260 -2.23 10.81 6.62
C MET A 260 -3.64 11.01 6.04
N TYR A 261 -4.38 9.92 5.84
CA TYR A 261 -5.78 9.94 5.37
C TYR A 261 -6.54 8.68 5.79
N LYS A 262 -7.88 8.76 5.75
CA LYS A 262 -8.76 7.63 6.02
C LYS A 262 -8.71 6.62 4.86
N LEU A 263 -8.60 5.32 5.17
CA LEU A 263 -8.58 4.24 4.17
C LEU A 263 -9.79 4.27 3.23
N SER A 264 -10.97 4.62 3.75
CA SER A 264 -12.19 4.76 2.95
C SER A 264 -12.08 5.87 1.90
N ALA A 265 -11.44 7.01 2.24
CA ALA A 265 -11.30 8.13 1.32
C ALA A 265 -10.35 7.75 0.17
N TYR A 266 -9.25 7.07 0.49
CA TYR A 266 -8.33 6.51 -0.50
C TYR A 266 -8.99 5.46 -1.39
N PHE A 267 -9.67 4.46 -0.82
CA PHE A 267 -10.31 3.40 -1.60
C PHE A 267 -11.35 3.96 -2.59
N MET A 268 -12.17 4.91 -2.13
CA MET A 268 -13.16 5.57 -2.98
C MET A 268 -12.50 6.43 -4.06
N ALA A 269 -11.49 7.23 -3.72
CA ALA A 269 -10.78 8.08 -4.68
C ALA A 269 -10.05 7.27 -5.76
N THR A 270 -9.39 6.18 -5.36
CA THR A 270 -8.74 5.23 -6.28
C THR A 270 -9.76 4.58 -7.19
N THR A 271 -10.88 4.10 -6.64
CA THR A 271 -11.96 3.47 -7.42
C THR A 271 -12.56 4.42 -8.46
N THR A 272 -12.89 5.66 -8.09
CA THR A 272 -13.55 6.62 -8.99
C THR A 272 -12.60 7.20 -10.02
N SER A 273 -11.34 7.49 -9.67
CA SER A 273 -10.34 7.99 -10.62
C SER A 273 -10.02 6.96 -11.71
N ASP A 274 -9.84 5.70 -11.35
CA ASP A 274 -9.59 4.62 -12.31
C ASP A 274 -10.80 4.34 -13.20
N LEU A 275 -12.00 4.42 -12.63
CA LEU A 275 -13.22 4.18 -13.38
C LEU A 275 -13.33 5.15 -14.56
N LEU A 276 -13.16 6.45 -14.31
CA LEU A 276 -13.33 7.47 -15.34
C LEU A 276 -12.33 7.30 -16.49
N LEU A 277 -11.07 6.97 -16.17
CA LEU A 277 -10.04 6.78 -17.20
C LEU A 277 -10.28 5.53 -18.04
N ASN A 278 -10.81 4.47 -17.46
CA ASN A 278 -11.07 3.21 -18.17
C ASN A 278 -12.34 3.24 -19.06
N LEU A 279 -13.24 4.22 -18.89
CA LEU A 279 -14.45 4.34 -19.71
C LEU A 279 -14.26 5.08 -21.04
N ILE A 280 -13.14 5.78 -21.24
CA ILE A 280 -12.89 6.57 -22.46
C ILE A 280 -12.60 5.67 -23.68
N LEU A 281 -11.71 4.69 -23.54
CA LEU A 281 -11.30 3.80 -24.64
C LEU A 281 -12.43 2.89 -25.18
N PRO A 282 -13.33 2.32 -24.34
CA PRO A 282 -14.47 1.55 -24.83
C PRO A 282 -15.43 2.36 -25.71
N ILE A 283 -15.56 3.67 -25.50
CA ILE A 283 -16.41 4.52 -26.35
C ILE A 283 -15.88 4.51 -27.78
N ILE A 284 -14.58 4.75 -27.97
CA ILE A 284 -13.94 4.79 -29.29
C ILE A 284 -14.02 3.41 -29.95
N PHE A 285 -13.73 2.35 -29.19
CA PHE A 285 -13.82 0.97 -29.68
C PHE A 285 -15.22 0.60 -30.15
N LEU A 286 -16.25 0.88 -29.33
CA LEU A 286 -17.63 0.55 -29.67
C LEU A 286 -18.12 1.39 -30.84
N LEU A 287 -17.73 2.66 -30.95
CA LEU A 287 -18.06 3.48 -32.10
C LEU A 287 -17.55 2.84 -33.41
N ILE A 288 -16.32 2.37 -33.45
CA ILE A 288 -15.76 1.72 -34.64
C ILE A 288 -16.45 0.39 -34.93
N VAL A 289 -16.45 -0.54 -33.96
CA VAL A 289 -16.92 -1.91 -34.17
C VAL A 289 -18.43 -1.96 -34.41
N TYR A 290 -19.22 -1.16 -33.69
CA TYR A 290 -20.68 -1.20 -33.80
C TYR A 290 -21.17 -0.77 -35.19
N PHE A 291 -20.56 0.27 -35.77
CA PHE A 291 -20.92 0.75 -37.11
C PHE A 291 -20.32 -0.14 -38.21
N MET A 292 -19.08 -0.62 -38.09
CA MET A 292 -18.45 -1.50 -39.10
C MET A 292 -19.11 -2.89 -39.19
N ALA A 293 -19.52 -3.45 -38.06
CA ALA A 293 -20.20 -4.76 -38.02
C ALA A 293 -21.69 -4.69 -38.35
N GLU A 294 -22.21 -3.49 -38.66
CA GLU A 294 -23.62 -3.25 -38.96
C GLU A 294 -24.57 -3.83 -37.90
N LEU A 295 -24.23 -3.61 -36.63
CA LEU A 295 -25.15 -3.87 -35.51
C LEU A 295 -26.36 -2.93 -35.62
N ARG A 296 -27.38 -3.14 -34.78
CA ARG A 296 -28.69 -2.50 -34.97
C ARG A 296 -28.56 -0.99 -34.92
N GLN A 297 -28.70 -0.29 -36.04
CA GLN A 297 -28.37 1.14 -36.20
C GLN A 297 -29.32 2.13 -35.48
N SER A 298 -30.05 1.68 -34.47
CA SER A 298 -30.89 2.54 -33.64
C SER A 298 -30.10 3.12 -32.47
N ILE A 299 -30.17 4.44 -32.31
CA ILE A 299 -29.48 5.20 -31.26
C ILE A 299 -29.72 4.60 -29.87
N LYS A 300 -30.96 4.17 -29.57
CA LYS A 300 -31.32 3.57 -28.28
C LYS A 300 -30.51 2.30 -27.99
N HIS A 301 -30.36 1.43 -29.00
CA HIS A 301 -29.68 0.15 -28.86
C HIS A 301 -28.17 0.31 -28.73
N PHE A 302 -27.58 1.30 -29.42
CA PHE A 302 -26.19 1.70 -29.25
C PHE A 302 -25.91 2.13 -27.80
N PHE A 303 -26.69 3.07 -27.26
CA PHE A 303 -26.49 3.57 -25.90
C PHE A 303 -26.74 2.48 -24.84
N PHE A 304 -27.72 1.60 -25.02
CA PHE A 304 -27.91 0.47 -24.11
C PHE A 304 -26.74 -0.52 -24.16
N SER A 305 -26.23 -0.84 -25.36
CA SER A 305 -25.05 -1.71 -25.50
C SER A 305 -23.82 -1.10 -24.84
N MET A 306 -23.61 0.21 -25.00
CA MET A 306 -22.54 0.95 -24.34
C MET A 306 -22.69 0.91 -22.81
N LEU A 307 -23.89 1.13 -22.27
CA LEU A 307 -24.15 1.06 -20.83
C LEU A 307 -23.89 -0.34 -20.26
N ILE A 308 -24.28 -1.38 -20.98
CA ILE A 308 -24.02 -2.78 -20.60
C ILE A 308 -22.52 -3.06 -20.55
N VAL A 309 -21.77 -2.63 -21.57
CA VAL A 309 -20.30 -2.77 -21.59
C VAL A 309 -19.64 -1.98 -20.46
N PHE A 310 -20.12 -0.78 -20.14
CA PHE A 310 -19.63 0.00 -19.00
C PHE A 310 -19.88 -0.73 -17.67
N LEU A 311 -21.06 -1.29 -17.50
CA LEU A 311 -21.39 -2.05 -16.30
C LEU A 311 -20.52 -3.31 -16.16
N CYS A 312 -20.23 -3.99 -17.28
CA CYS A 312 -19.27 -5.10 -17.35
C CYS A 312 -17.87 -4.65 -16.89
N ILE A 313 -17.35 -3.53 -17.43
CA ILE A 313 -16.04 -2.97 -17.07
C ILE A 313 -15.97 -2.67 -15.56
N ILE A 314 -17.01 -2.06 -14.99
CA ILE A 314 -17.06 -1.71 -13.57
C ILE A 314 -17.04 -2.98 -12.70
N ALA A 315 -17.80 -4.01 -13.09
CA ALA A 315 -17.87 -5.28 -12.39
C ALA A 315 -16.54 -6.04 -12.45
N ALA A 316 -15.96 -6.14 -13.65
CA ALA A 316 -14.64 -6.71 -13.91
C ALA A 316 -13.53 -6.02 -13.11
N GLN A 317 -13.49 -4.69 -13.12
CA GLN A 317 -12.53 -3.91 -12.35
C GLN A 317 -12.70 -4.17 -10.84
N GLY A 318 -13.94 -4.26 -10.36
CA GLY A 318 -14.23 -4.61 -8.96
C GLY A 318 -13.65 -5.96 -8.57
N LEU A 319 -13.84 -6.99 -9.40
CA LEU A 319 -13.28 -8.32 -9.18
C LEU A 319 -11.75 -8.29 -9.16
N GLY A 320 -11.13 -7.56 -10.10
CA GLY A 320 -9.68 -7.42 -10.13
C GLY A 320 -9.13 -6.76 -8.86
N LEU A 321 -9.77 -5.68 -8.39
CA LEU A 321 -9.43 -5.05 -7.12
C LEU A 321 -9.61 -5.99 -5.92
N LEU A 322 -10.64 -6.84 -5.92
CA LEU A 322 -10.87 -7.84 -4.87
C LEU A 322 -9.73 -8.86 -4.82
N ILE A 323 -9.33 -9.40 -5.98
CA ILE A 323 -8.23 -10.38 -6.08
C ILE A 323 -6.91 -9.73 -5.62
N GLY A 324 -6.61 -8.53 -6.12
CA GLY A 324 -5.43 -7.76 -5.74
C GLY A 324 -5.40 -7.44 -4.24
N ALA A 325 -6.54 -7.00 -3.69
CA ALA A 325 -6.73 -6.69 -2.26
C ALA A 325 -6.54 -7.92 -1.35
N SER A 326 -6.89 -9.11 -1.83
CA SER A 326 -6.92 -10.32 -0.99
C SER A 326 -5.59 -11.06 -0.96
N LEU A 327 -4.83 -11.07 -2.06
CA LEU A 327 -3.59 -11.85 -2.17
C LEU A 327 -2.31 -11.05 -1.89
N MET A 328 -2.30 -9.73 -2.13
CA MET A 328 -1.16 -8.83 -1.85
C MET A 328 0.20 -9.26 -2.44
N ASP A 329 0.16 -10.12 -3.45
CA ASP A 329 1.29 -10.68 -4.17
C ASP A 329 0.97 -10.75 -5.65
N ILE A 330 1.84 -10.17 -6.48
CA ILE A 330 1.62 -10.01 -7.93
C ILE A 330 1.51 -11.36 -8.64
N LYS A 331 2.32 -12.36 -8.26
CA LYS A 331 2.34 -13.68 -8.94
C LYS A 331 1.10 -14.49 -8.59
N LYS A 332 0.74 -14.53 -7.31
CA LYS A 332 -0.46 -15.23 -6.84
C LYS A 332 -1.73 -14.59 -7.41
N ALA A 333 -1.81 -13.25 -7.36
CA ALA A 333 -2.97 -12.52 -7.84
C ALA A 333 -3.19 -12.68 -9.35
N THR A 334 -2.14 -12.62 -10.16
CA THR A 334 -2.23 -12.87 -11.61
C THR A 334 -2.72 -14.28 -11.91
N THR A 335 -2.24 -15.28 -11.17
CA THR A 335 -2.64 -16.69 -11.38
C THR A 335 -4.12 -16.90 -11.06
N LEU A 336 -4.59 -16.34 -9.95
CA LEU A 336 -6.02 -16.43 -9.60
C LEU A 336 -6.90 -15.67 -10.60
N ALA A 337 -6.45 -14.49 -11.04
CA ALA A 337 -7.15 -13.69 -12.03
C ALA A 337 -7.28 -14.43 -13.36
N SER A 338 -6.22 -15.03 -13.88
CA SER A 338 -6.24 -15.77 -15.15
C SER A 338 -7.16 -16.99 -15.10
N VAL A 339 -7.12 -17.77 -14.01
CA VAL A 339 -8.01 -18.92 -13.81
C VAL A 339 -9.47 -18.47 -13.75
N THR A 340 -9.76 -17.40 -12.99
CA THR A 340 -11.13 -16.87 -12.86
C THR A 340 -11.67 -16.35 -14.19
N VAL A 341 -10.85 -15.58 -14.90
CA VAL A 341 -11.15 -15.01 -16.22
C VAL A 341 -11.42 -16.12 -17.25
N MET A 342 -10.55 -17.13 -17.32
CA MET A 342 -10.73 -18.28 -18.22
C MET A 342 -12.01 -19.06 -17.89
N THR A 343 -12.28 -19.27 -16.60
CA THR A 343 -13.49 -19.93 -16.14
C THR A 343 -14.75 -19.16 -16.56
N PHE A 344 -14.75 -17.84 -16.43
CA PHE A 344 -15.85 -16.98 -16.86
C PHE A 344 -16.00 -16.89 -18.38
N MET A 345 -14.91 -17.06 -19.14
CA MET A 345 -14.96 -17.23 -20.60
C MET A 345 -15.79 -18.46 -20.97
N LEU A 346 -15.44 -19.62 -20.40
CA LEU A 346 -16.09 -20.89 -20.72
C LEU A 346 -17.54 -20.92 -20.24
N ALA A 347 -17.80 -20.38 -19.04
CA ALA A 347 -19.13 -20.29 -18.45
C ALA A 347 -19.97 -19.11 -18.99
N GLY A 348 -19.45 -18.29 -19.90
CA GLY A 348 -20.09 -17.09 -20.42
C GLY A 348 -21.32 -17.34 -21.31
N GLY A 349 -21.60 -18.60 -21.65
CA GLY A 349 -22.82 -19.02 -22.33
C GLY A 349 -22.74 -19.11 -23.85
N PHE A 350 -21.62 -18.69 -24.46
CA PHE A 350 -21.34 -18.89 -25.89
C PHE A 350 -20.74 -20.28 -26.16
N PHE A 351 -19.60 -20.62 -25.52
CA PHE A 351 -18.92 -21.90 -25.74
C PHE A 351 -19.66 -23.10 -25.11
N VAL A 352 -20.06 -22.96 -23.84
CA VAL A 352 -20.77 -24.03 -23.12
C VAL A 352 -22.20 -23.60 -22.88
N GLN A 353 -23.11 -24.16 -23.68
CA GLN A 353 -24.53 -23.83 -23.60
C GLN A 353 -25.28 -24.70 -22.58
N ARG A 354 -24.99 -26.01 -22.56
CA ARG A 354 -25.55 -26.98 -21.61
C ARG A 354 -24.56 -27.29 -20.50
N VAL A 355 -24.77 -26.64 -19.35
CA VAL A 355 -23.96 -26.84 -18.15
C VAL A 355 -24.68 -27.81 -17.21
N PRO A 356 -24.02 -28.85 -16.67
CA PRO A 356 -24.60 -29.74 -15.69
C PRO A 356 -25.12 -29.00 -14.45
N ALA A 357 -26.21 -29.48 -13.83
CA ALA A 357 -26.87 -28.80 -12.71
C ALA A 357 -25.93 -28.49 -11.54
N PHE A 358 -24.97 -29.37 -11.23
CA PHE A 358 -24.05 -29.21 -10.11
C PHE A 358 -23.10 -27.99 -10.22
N ILE A 359 -22.78 -27.54 -11.44
CA ILE A 359 -21.88 -26.39 -11.69
C ILE A 359 -22.60 -25.20 -12.33
N SER A 360 -23.93 -25.28 -12.49
CA SER A 360 -24.71 -24.21 -13.13
C SER A 360 -24.66 -22.89 -12.36
N TRP A 361 -24.40 -22.90 -11.04
CA TRP A 361 -24.26 -21.70 -10.22
C TRP A 361 -23.14 -20.76 -10.72
N LEU A 362 -22.09 -21.32 -11.33
CA LEU A 362 -20.93 -20.59 -11.83
C LEU A 362 -21.30 -19.55 -12.90
N ARG A 363 -22.33 -19.84 -13.72
CA ARG A 363 -22.82 -18.93 -14.75
C ARG A 363 -23.39 -17.64 -14.12
N TYR A 364 -24.10 -17.77 -13.00
CA TYR A 364 -24.72 -16.64 -12.28
C TYR A 364 -23.72 -15.82 -11.45
N VAL A 365 -22.49 -16.31 -11.29
CA VAL A 365 -21.39 -15.54 -10.67
C VAL A 365 -20.58 -14.79 -11.73
N SER A 366 -20.65 -15.23 -12.98
CA SER A 366 -19.91 -14.63 -14.09
C SER A 366 -20.59 -13.36 -14.59
N PHE A 367 -19.93 -12.21 -14.41
CA PHE A 367 -20.36 -10.96 -15.03
C PHE A 367 -20.43 -11.06 -16.57
N ASN A 368 -19.60 -11.93 -17.16
CA ASN A 368 -19.53 -12.13 -18.61
C ASN A 368 -20.82 -12.79 -19.14
N PHE A 369 -21.33 -13.79 -18.41
CA PHE A 369 -22.61 -14.45 -18.72
C PHE A 369 -23.79 -13.46 -18.75
N HIS A 370 -23.92 -12.61 -17.74
CA HIS A 370 -24.96 -11.60 -17.67
C HIS A 370 -24.82 -10.53 -18.77
N THR A 371 -23.59 -10.08 -19.01
CA THR A 371 -23.28 -9.09 -20.05
C THR A 371 -23.64 -9.62 -21.44
N TYR A 372 -23.23 -10.84 -21.77
CA TYR A 372 -23.50 -11.44 -23.06
C TYR A 372 -25.00 -11.58 -23.33
N ARG A 373 -25.77 -12.07 -22.35
CA ARG A 373 -27.24 -12.19 -22.48
C ARG A 373 -27.93 -10.85 -22.65
N LEU A 374 -27.45 -9.82 -21.96
CA LEU A 374 -27.96 -8.45 -22.10
C LEU A 374 -27.67 -7.87 -23.47
N LEU A 375 -26.45 -8.06 -24.00
CA LEU A 375 -26.08 -7.61 -25.34
C LEU A 375 -26.93 -8.28 -26.43
N LEU A 376 -27.12 -9.60 -26.35
CA LEU A 376 -28.01 -10.33 -27.26
C LEU A 376 -29.45 -9.81 -27.19
N LYS A 377 -29.95 -9.57 -25.96
CA LYS A 377 -31.30 -9.06 -25.76
C LYS A 377 -31.48 -7.67 -26.35
N VAL A 378 -30.53 -6.76 -26.15
CA VAL A 378 -30.60 -5.42 -26.73
C VAL A 378 -30.55 -5.51 -28.25
N GLN A 379 -29.66 -6.31 -28.83
CA GLN A 379 -29.52 -6.40 -30.28
C GLN A 379 -30.78 -6.99 -30.95
N TYR A 380 -31.33 -8.09 -30.42
CA TYR A 380 -32.39 -8.85 -31.10
C TYR A 380 -33.80 -8.66 -30.49
N GLY A 381 -33.92 -8.16 -29.26
CA GLY A 381 -35.18 -8.10 -28.51
C GLY A 381 -35.64 -9.48 -28.05
N HIS A 382 -36.04 -10.33 -29.00
CA HIS A 382 -36.31 -11.74 -28.81
C HIS A 382 -35.14 -12.55 -29.37
N ILE A 383 -34.46 -13.31 -28.51
CA ILE A 383 -33.26 -14.06 -28.92
C ILE A 383 -33.69 -15.22 -29.85
N PRO A 384 -33.20 -15.28 -31.10
CA PRO A 384 -33.60 -16.35 -32.01
C PRO A 384 -33.27 -17.73 -31.43
N PRO A 385 -34.16 -18.72 -31.58
CA PRO A 385 -33.96 -20.07 -31.02
C PRO A 385 -32.74 -20.79 -31.58
N SER A 386 -32.23 -20.36 -32.75
CA SER A 386 -30.99 -20.84 -33.36
C SER A 386 -29.75 -20.61 -32.50
N LEU A 387 -29.74 -19.59 -31.63
CA LEU A 387 -28.61 -19.29 -30.75
C LEU A 387 -28.57 -20.18 -29.49
N HIS A 388 -29.58 -21.04 -29.26
CA HIS A 388 -29.65 -21.97 -28.12
C HIS A 388 -29.37 -21.33 -26.74
N VAL A 389 -29.62 -20.03 -26.60
CA VAL A 389 -29.44 -19.26 -25.36
C VAL A 389 -30.78 -19.11 -24.66
N THR A 390 -30.83 -19.40 -23.36
CA THR A 390 -32.02 -19.20 -22.52
C THR A 390 -32.46 -17.74 -22.53
N GLN A 391 -33.69 -17.51 -23.00
CA GLN A 391 -34.29 -16.20 -23.12
C GLN A 391 -34.30 -15.44 -21.78
N PRO A 392 -33.66 -14.27 -21.69
CA PRO A 392 -33.73 -13.43 -20.50
C PRO A 392 -35.10 -12.75 -20.42
N GLY A 393 -35.79 -12.85 -19.27
CA GLY A 393 -37.16 -12.34 -19.04
C GLY A 393 -37.35 -10.85 -19.37
N SER A 394 -37.16 -9.94 -18.41
CA SER A 394 -37.20 -8.48 -18.64
C SER A 394 -35.83 -7.88 -18.90
N GLY A 395 -34.75 -8.60 -18.58
CA GLY A 395 -33.36 -8.09 -18.61
C GLY A 395 -32.99 -7.29 -17.35
N VAL A 396 -33.97 -6.90 -16.54
CA VAL A 396 -33.75 -6.19 -15.27
C VAL A 396 -33.00 -7.05 -14.27
N GLU A 397 -33.27 -8.35 -14.24
CA GLU A 397 -32.57 -9.31 -13.38
C GLU A 397 -31.06 -9.36 -13.65
N GLU A 398 -30.67 -9.38 -14.92
CA GLU A 398 -29.26 -9.43 -15.33
C GLU A 398 -28.55 -8.12 -14.99
N VAL A 399 -29.22 -6.97 -15.18
CA VAL A 399 -28.69 -5.66 -14.79
C VAL A 399 -28.55 -5.56 -13.27
N ALA A 400 -29.56 -6.02 -12.52
CA ALA A 400 -29.53 -6.06 -11.07
C ALA A 400 -28.42 -6.97 -10.55
N ALA A 401 -28.22 -8.14 -11.18
CA ALA A 401 -27.12 -9.04 -10.86
C ALA A 401 -25.75 -8.37 -11.08
N LEU A 402 -25.55 -7.68 -12.20
CA LEU A 402 -24.32 -6.95 -12.46
C LEU A 402 -24.09 -5.82 -11.45
N ILE A 403 -25.12 -5.04 -11.10
CA ILE A 403 -25.02 -4.00 -10.07
C ILE A 403 -24.69 -4.61 -8.70
N ALA A 404 -25.35 -5.70 -8.33
CA ALA A 404 -25.07 -6.42 -7.10
C ALA A 404 -23.62 -6.94 -7.06
N MET A 405 -23.12 -7.48 -8.17
CA MET A 405 -21.72 -7.86 -8.31
C MET A 405 -20.78 -6.67 -8.14
N VAL A 406 -21.06 -5.53 -8.77
CA VAL A 406 -20.25 -4.30 -8.61
C VAL A 406 -20.13 -3.93 -7.13
N LEU A 407 -21.26 -3.87 -6.42
CA LEU A 407 -21.28 -3.50 -5.01
C LEU A 407 -20.56 -4.56 -4.13
N ALA A 408 -20.84 -5.84 -4.37
CA ALA A 408 -20.25 -6.94 -3.62
C ALA A 408 -18.73 -6.99 -3.78
N HIS A 409 -18.22 -6.92 -5.02
CA HIS A 409 -16.78 -6.94 -5.27
C HIS A 409 -16.07 -5.75 -4.61
N ARG A 410 -16.64 -4.53 -4.69
CA ARG A 410 -16.05 -3.33 -4.07
C ARG A 410 -16.07 -3.40 -2.55
N PHE A 411 -17.17 -3.86 -1.98
CA PHE A 411 -17.30 -4.02 -0.53
C PHE A 411 -16.33 -5.07 0.01
N LEU A 412 -16.23 -6.23 -0.65
CA LEU A 412 -15.28 -7.28 -0.28
C LEU A 412 -13.84 -6.81 -0.45
N ALA A 413 -13.51 -6.08 -1.54
CA ALA A 413 -12.18 -5.53 -1.74
C ALA A 413 -11.80 -4.54 -0.62
N TYR A 414 -12.74 -3.69 -0.21
CA TYR A 414 -12.55 -2.78 0.91
C TYR A 414 -12.34 -3.52 2.23
N ILE A 415 -13.10 -4.59 2.50
CA ILE A 415 -12.92 -5.44 3.69
C ILE A 415 -11.55 -6.11 3.67
N SER A 416 -11.13 -6.71 2.54
CA SER A 416 -9.81 -7.32 2.40
C SER A 416 -8.70 -6.30 2.68
N LEU A 417 -8.80 -5.11 2.10
CA LEU A 417 -7.83 -4.03 2.31
C LEU A 417 -7.83 -3.51 3.77
N ARG A 418 -9.00 -3.49 4.44
CA ARG A 418 -9.10 -3.12 5.86
C ARG A 418 -8.53 -4.21 6.77
N ARG A 419 -8.71 -5.48 6.41
CA ARG A 419 -8.19 -6.65 7.14
C ARG A 419 -6.69 -6.84 6.99
N MET A 420 -6.04 -6.14 6.06
CA MET A 420 -4.60 -5.93 6.10
C MET A 420 -4.23 -5.16 7.38
N LYS A 421 -4.13 -5.90 8.48
CA LYS A 421 -3.30 -5.49 9.59
C LYS A 421 -1.87 -5.56 9.09
N LEU A 422 -1.19 -4.43 9.23
CA LEU A 422 0.26 -4.30 9.16
C LEU A 422 0.83 -5.42 10.03
N SER A 423 1.24 -6.53 9.41
CA SER A 423 2.21 -7.40 10.05
C SER A 423 3.45 -6.54 10.15
N ASN A 424 3.73 -6.07 11.37
CA ASN A 424 5.07 -5.61 11.71
C ASN A 424 6.07 -6.74 11.46
#